data_AF-A0AAU0MFI9-F1
#
_entry.id   AF-A0AAU0MFI9-F1
#
_cell.length_a   1.000
_cell.length_b   1.000
_cell.length_c   1.000
_cell.angle_alpha   90.00
_cell.angle_beta   90.00
_cell.angle_gamma   90.00
#
_symmetry.space_group_name_H-M   'P 1'
#
loop_
_entity.id
_entity.type
_entity.pdbx_description
1 polymer ?
#
loop_
_entity_poly.entity_id
_entity_poly.type
_entity_poly.pdbx_seq_one_letter_code
_entity_poly.pdbx_strand_id
1 'polypeptide(L)' 'MSTAQEPRTGAIAVVQNAVDPARREDVLLRVRREEGHEVSPWWLVGAFVFVAGTVVALMSLIPGGGV' A
#
# COMPACT_ATOMS: atom_id res chain seq x y z
N MET A 1 54.41 15.76 16.08
CA MET A 1 53.25 16.62 16.38
C MET A 1 52.21 16.36 15.30
N SER A 2 51.02 15.93 15.69
CA SER A 2 50.01 15.24 14.86
C SER A 2 49.48 16.10 13.70
N THR A 3 49.40 15.51 12.50
CA THR A 3 48.70 16.08 11.33
C THR A 3 47.20 15.86 11.49
N ALA A 4 46.46 16.89 11.90
CA ALA A 4 45.00 16.82 11.96
C ALA A 4 44.44 16.70 10.53
N GLN A 5 44.00 15.50 10.17
CA GLN A 5 43.25 15.26 8.94
C GLN A 5 41.83 15.79 9.16
N GLU A 6 41.49 16.91 8.53
CA GLU A 6 40.12 17.42 8.54
C GLU A 6 39.15 16.32 8.04
N PRO A 7 37.98 16.16 8.68
CA PRO A 7 36.97 15.24 8.19
C PRO A 7 36.41 15.79 6.87
N ARG A 8 36.85 15.24 5.74
CA ARG A 8 36.23 15.50 4.44
C ARG A 8 34.87 14.79 4.38
N THR A 9 33.85 15.46 4.90
CA THR A 9 32.47 15.01 4.72
C THR A 9 31.97 15.41 3.33
N GLY A 10 32.04 14.45 2.41
CA GLY A 10 31.03 14.21 1.37
C GLY A 10 30.74 15.30 0.34
N ALA A 11 31.65 15.49 -0.61
CA ALA A 11 31.27 15.88 -1.98
C ALA A 11 32.36 15.40 -2.95
N ILE A 12 32.32 14.11 -3.29
CA ILE A 12 33.17 13.58 -4.36
C ILE A 12 32.48 13.99 -5.67
N ALA A 13 33.02 15.05 -6.28
CA ALA A 13 32.65 15.45 -7.63
C ALA A 13 32.98 14.30 -8.60
N VAL A 14 31.94 13.75 -9.24
CA VAL A 14 31.83 13.43 -10.69
C VAL A 14 30.65 12.47 -10.84
N VAL A 15 29.51 13.00 -11.28
CA VAL A 15 28.40 12.19 -11.79
C VAL A 15 27.82 12.90 -13.01
N GLN A 16 28.50 12.79 -14.15
CA GLN A 16 27.96 13.27 -15.43
C GLN A 16 26.96 12.28 -16.06
N ASN A 17 26.79 11.07 -15.48
CA ASN A 17 25.87 10.03 -15.97
C ASN A 17 25.29 9.08 -14.90
N ALA A 18 25.59 9.23 -13.61
CA ALA A 18 24.89 8.42 -12.61
C ALA A 18 23.55 9.09 -12.32
N VAL A 19 22.52 8.51 -12.93
CA VAL A 19 21.16 8.66 -12.45
C VAL A 19 21.16 8.17 -11.01
N ASP A 20 21.23 9.12 -10.07
CA ASP A 20 21.15 8.86 -8.64
C ASP A 20 19.88 8.05 -8.37
N PRO A 21 19.99 6.80 -7.89
CA PRO A 21 18.82 5.97 -7.61
C PRO A 21 17.84 6.61 -6.63
N ALA A 22 18.29 7.54 -5.79
CA ALA A 22 17.43 8.30 -4.86
C ALA A 22 16.67 9.45 -5.53
N ARG A 23 17.08 9.89 -6.74
CA ARG A 23 16.42 10.95 -7.52
C ARG A 23 15.33 10.45 -8.46
N ARG A 24 15.03 9.15 -8.46
CA ARG A 24 13.99 8.60 -9.32
C ARG A 24 12.61 9.01 -8.79
N GLU A 25 11.75 9.47 -9.69
CA GLU A 25 10.41 9.98 -9.37
C GLU A 25 9.52 8.94 -8.69
N ASP A 26 9.63 7.68 -9.10
CA ASP A 26 8.96 6.54 -8.48
C ASP A 26 9.45 6.31 -7.04
N VAL A 27 10.71 6.60 -6.73
CA VAL A 27 11.27 6.45 -5.38
C VAL A 27 10.78 7.57 -4.44
N LEU A 28 10.60 8.78 -4.96
CA LEU A 28 10.08 9.92 -4.19
C LEU A 28 8.59 9.78 -3.88
N LEU A 29 7.84 9.15 -4.78
CA LEU A 29 6.37 9.06 -4.69
C LEU A 29 5.87 7.67 -4.25
N ARG A 30 6.74 6.64 -4.21
CA ARG A 30 6.33 5.34 -3.64
C ARG A 30 6.12 5.48 -2.14
N VAL A 31 4.86 5.36 -1.73
CA VAL A 31 4.53 5.11 -0.34
C VAL A 31 5.00 3.71 0.00
N ARG A 32 5.97 3.61 0.93
CA ARG A 32 6.38 2.34 1.52
C ARG A 32 5.20 1.80 2.32
N ARG A 33 4.46 0.85 1.76
CA ARG A 33 3.55 0.01 2.54
C ARG A 33 4.37 -1.05 3.26
N GLU A 34 3.93 -1.40 4.46
CA GLU A 34 4.56 -2.46 5.23
C GLU A 34 4.55 -3.78 4.44
N GLU A 35 5.67 -4.49 4.48
CA GLU A 35 5.79 -5.80 3.84
C GLU A 35 4.74 -6.75 4.44
N GLY A 36 3.92 -7.38 3.60
CA GLY A 36 2.82 -8.25 4.05
C GLY A 36 1.49 -7.55 4.35
N HIS A 37 1.31 -6.28 3.98
CA HIS A 37 0.00 -5.63 4.04
C HIS A 37 -0.94 -6.17 2.94
N GLU A 38 -1.54 -7.33 3.19
CA GLU A 38 -2.53 -7.97 2.33
C GLU A 38 -3.94 -7.67 2.84
N VAL A 39 -4.84 -7.33 1.92
CA VAL A 39 -6.27 -7.20 2.26
C VAL A 39 -6.81 -8.58 2.61
N SER A 40 -7.40 -8.72 3.79
CA SER A 40 -7.98 -9.99 4.23
C SER A 40 -9.08 -10.45 3.25
N PRO A 41 -9.01 -11.68 2.70
CA PRO A 41 -10.05 -12.20 1.81
C PRO A 41 -11.44 -12.29 2.46
N TRP A 42 -11.49 -12.37 3.79
CA TRP A 42 -12.74 -12.40 4.55
C TRP A 42 -13.59 -11.14 4.38
N TRP A 43 -12.99 -10.00 4.00
CA TRP A 43 -13.76 -8.81 3.64
C TRP A 43 -14.65 -9.03 2.42
N LEU A 44 -14.14 -9.70 1.38
CA LEU A 44 -14.91 -10.00 0.18
C LEU A 44 -16.00 -11.03 0.47
N VAL A 45 -15.68 -12.06 1.25
CA VAL A 45 -16.64 -13.08 1.69
C VAL A 45 -17.75 -12.45 2.53
N GLY A 46 -17.39 -11.62 3.50
CA GLY A 46 -18.35 -10.92 4.36
C GLY A 46 -19.26 -9.98 3.58
N ALA A 47 -18.71 -9.20 2.64
CA ALA A 47 -19.50 -8.33 1.77
C ALA A 47 -20.50 -9.12 0.92
N PHE A 48 -20.07 -10.25 0.34
CA PHE A 48 -20.96 -11.13 -0.43
C PHE A 48 -22.10 -11.68 0.43
N VAL A 49 -21.78 -12.27 1.59
CA VAL A 49 -22.77 -12.86 2.50
C VAL A 49 -23.75 -11.80 3.01
N PHE A 50 -23.28 -10.59 3.33
CA PHE A 50 -24.12 -9.50 3.79
C PHE A 50 -25.12 -9.05 2.72
N VAL A 51 -24.66 -8.82 1.48
CA VAL A 51 -25.53 -8.38 0.38
C VAL A 51 -26.52 -9.48 0.01
N ALA A 52 -26.06 -10.72 -0.16
CA ALA A 52 -26.93 -11.85 -0.49
C ALA A 52 -27.99 -12.07 0.61
N GLY A 53 -27.57 -12.06 1.88
CA GLY A 53 -28.48 -12.18 3.02
C GLY A 53 -29.50 -11.05 3.09
N THR A 54 -29.09 -9.82 2.77
CA THR A 54 -30.01 -8.67 2.71
C THR A 54 -31.06 -8.86 1.63
N VAL A 55 -30.68 -9.27 0.42
CA VAL A 55 -31.64 -9.54 -0.67
C VAL A 55 -32.62 -10.64 -0.29
N VAL A 56 -32.13 -11.75 0.27
CA VAL A 56 -32.98 -12.85 0.74
C VAL A 56 -33.93 -12.36 1.82
N ALA A 57 -33.44 -11.63 2.83
CA ALA A 57 -34.27 -11.09 3.89
C ALA A 57 -35.37 -10.16 3.33
N LEU A 58 -35.03 -9.24 2.43
CA LEU A 58 -36.00 -8.34 1.82
C LEU A 58 -37.08 -9.09 1.02
N MET A 59 -36.71 -10.17 0.33
CA MET A 59 -37.67 -11.04 -0.37
C MET A 59 -38.51 -11.88 0.58
N SER A 60 -37.93 -12.39 1.67
CA SER A 60 -38.61 -13.23 2.66
C SER A 60 -39.54 -12.47 3.59
N LEU A 61 -39.37 -11.15 3.70
CA LEU A 61 -40.26 -10.27 4.45
C LEU A 61 -41.56 -9.94 3.69
N ILE A 62 -41.70 -10.40 2.44
CA ILE A 62 -42.98 -10.40 1.71
C ILE A 62 -43.63 -11.77 1.93
N PRO A 63 -44.69 -11.89 2.75
CA PRO A 63 -45.42 -13.13 2.84
C PRO A 63 -46.01 -13.46 1.46
N GLY A 64 -45.56 -14.57 0.86
CA GLY A 64 -46.22 -15.14 -0.31
C GLY A 64 -47.63 -15.58 0.10
N GLY A 65 -48.64 -14.94 -0.47
CA GLY A 65 -50.05 -15.17 -0.18
C GLY A 65 -50.40 -16.65 -0.23
N GLY A 66 -50.61 -17.23 0.95
CA GLY A 66 -51.23 -18.53 1.08
C GLY A 66 -52.69 -18.42 0.65
N VAL A 67 -52.97 -18.91 -0.55
CA VAL A 67 -54.29 -19.41 -0.95
C VAL A 67 -54.23 -20.92 -0.97
#